data_AF-A0A920KTA6-F1
#
_entry.id   AF-A0A920KTA6-F1
#
_cell.length_a   1.000
_cell.length_b   1.000
_cell.length_c   1.000
_cell.angle_alpha   90.00
_cell.angle_beta   90.00
_cell.angle_gamma   90.00
#
_symmetry.space_group_name_H-M   'P 1'
#
loop_
_entity.id
_entity.type
_entity.pdbx_description
1 polymer ?
#
loop_
_entity_poly.entity_id
_entity_poly.type
_entity_poly.pdbx_seq_one_letter_code
_entity_poly.pdbx_strand_id
1 'polypeptide(L)' 'MMPGVEPIRQQFLDLQTHIRSIPDFPKPGILFRDINPLLRNPAAMDE' A
#
# COMPACT_ATOMS: atom_id res chain seq x y z
N MET A 1 20.89 -25.07 17.69
CA MET A 1 20.00 -24.08 18.33
C MET A 1 20.87 -22.89 18.72
N MET A 2 20.66 -21.72 18.12
CA MET A 2 21.35 -20.47 18.49
C MET A 2 20.26 -19.52 19.01
N PRO A 3 20.33 -19.00 20.24
CA PRO A 3 19.33 -18.10 20.78
C PRO A 3 19.56 -16.69 20.22
N GLY A 4 18.54 -16.08 19.63
CA GLY A 4 18.53 -14.62 19.45
C GLY A 4 18.52 -14.05 18.02
N VAL A 5 18.20 -14.82 16.98
CA VAL A 5 17.86 -14.23 15.68
C VAL A 5 16.38 -14.46 15.42
N GLU A 6 15.54 -13.51 15.81
CA GLU A 6 14.16 -13.47 15.32
C GLU A 6 14.22 -13.17 13.81
N PRO A 7 13.59 -13.98 12.94
CA PRO A 7 13.53 -13.65 11.53
C PRO A 7 12.80 -12.32 11.39
N ILE A 8 13.40 -11.37 10.66
CA ILE A 8 12.73 -10.11 10.30
C ILE A 8 11.39 -10.51 9.70
N ARG A 9 10.30 -10.21 10.40
CA ARG A 9 8.97 -10.34 9.84
C ARG A 9 8.88 -9.26 8.78
N GLN A 10 9.20 -9.62 7.54
CA GLN A 10 8.81 -8.83 6.39
C GLN A 10 7.28 -8.82 6.40
N GLN A 11 6.69 -7.83 7.08
CA GLN A 11 5.28 -7.53 6.93
C GLN A 11 5.13 -7.03 5.49
N PHE A 12 4.89 -7.96 4.57
CA PHE A 12 4.50 -7.61 3.22
C PHE A 12 3.16 -6.88 3.35
N LEU A 13 3.22 -5.56 3.29
CA LEU A 13 2.03 -4.74 3.19
C LEU A 13 1.34 -5.14 1.89
N ASP A 14 0.11 -5.64 1.97
CA ASP A 14 -0.64 -6.02 0.78
C ASP A 14 -1.09 -4.74 0.05
N LEU A 15 -0.18 -4.19 -0.77
CA LEU A 15 -0.36 -2.90 -1.45
C LEU A 15 -1.59 -2.92 -2.38
N GLN A 16 -1.95 -4.10 -2.90
CA GLN A 16 -3.08 -4.24 -3.83
C GLN A 16 -4.41 -3.93 -3.14
N THR A 17 -4.58 -4.31 -1.88
CA THR A 17 -5.80 -4.01 -1.11
C THR A 17 -6.02 -2.52 -0.86
N HIS A 18 -4.99 -1.70 -1.02
CA HIS A 18 -5.03 -0.26 -0.71
C HIS A 18 -5.16 0.63 -1.95
N ILE A 19 -5.13 0.06 -3.17
CA ILE A 19 -5.29 0.81 -4.42
C ILE A 19 -6.74 0.70 -4.88
N ARG A 20 -7.48 1.82 -4.86
CA ARG A 20 -8.87 1.86 -5.34
C ARG A 20 -8.90 2.21 -6.83
N SER A 21 -9.87 1.68 -7.55
CA SER A 21 -10.03 1.91 -8.99
C SER A 21 -11.32 2.65 -9.26
N ILE A 22 -11.24 3.79 -9.94
CA ILE A 22 -12.37 4.66 -10.24
C ILE A 22 -12.44 4.80 -11.77
N PRO A 23 -13.41 4.15 -12.45
CA PRO A 23 -13.59 4.30 -13.87
C PRO A 23 -14.16 5.68 -14.23
N ASP A 24 -13.86 6.12 -15.45
CA ASP A 24 -14.37 7.35 -16.08
C ASP A 24 -14.08 8.65 -15.31
N PHE A 25 -12.99 8.67 -14.53
CA PHE A 25 -12.57 9.82 -13.74
C PHE A 25 -11.19 10.36 -14.15
N PRO A 26 -10.99 11.68 -14.26
CA PRO A 26 -12.01 12.75 -14.19
C PRO A 26 -12.83 12.91 -15.47
N LYS A 27 -12.53 12.13 -16.51
CA LYS A 27 -13.23 12.14 -17.80
C LYS A 27 -13.52 10.70 -18.25
N PRO A 28 -14.56 10.49 -19.08
CA PRO A 28 -14.88 9.18 -19.64
C PRO A 28 -13.69 8.55 -20.38
N GLY A 29 -13.52 7.24 -20.24
CA GLY A 29 -12.44 6.44 -20.83
C GLY A 29 -11.18 6.32 -19.98
N ILE A 30 -11.11 6.96 -18.80
CA ILE A 30 -9.94 6.91 -17.91
C ILE A 30 -10.21 5.99 -16.71
N LEU A 31 -9.31 5.05 -16.43
CA LEU A 31 -9.34 4.28 -15.17
C LEU A 31 -8.37 4.91 -14.16
N PHE A 32 -8.90 5.69 -13.23
CA PHE A 32 -8.12 6.32 -12.18
C PHE A 32 -7.77 5.31 -11.07
N ARG A 33 -6.52 5.35 -10.59
CA ARG A 33 -6.05 4.52 -9.46
C ARG A 33 -5.73 5.44 -8.29
N ASP A 34 -6.53 5.36 -7.24
CA ASP A 34 -6.37 6.16 -6.03
C ASP A 34 -5.41 5.46 -5.04
N ILE A 35 -4.26 6.10 -4.81
CA ILE A 35 -3.23 5.67 -3.85
C ILE A 35 -3.28 6.46 -2.53
N ASN A 36 -4.20 7.41 -2.37
CA ASN A 36 -4.35 8.15 -1.11
C ASN A 36 -4.50 7.25 0.13
N PRO A 37 -5.15 6.07 0.07
CA PRO A 37 -5.21 5.18 1.23
C PRO A 37 -3.83 4.69 1.70
N LEU A 38 -2.86 4.55 0.80
CA LEU A 38 -1.47 4.22 1.14
C LEU A 38 -0.78 5.41 1.83
N LEU A 39 -0.98 6.63 1.31
CA LEU A 39 -0.35 7.86 1.83
C LEU A 39 -0.95 8.32 3.17
N ARG A 40 -2.18 7.92 3.48
CA ARG A 40 -2.84 8.23 4.76
C ARG A 40 -2.35 7.38 5.93
N ASN A 41 -1.57 6.33 5.66
CA ASN A 41 -0.92 5.58 6.71
C ASN A 41 0.34 6.35 7.16
N PRO A 42 0.41 6.89 8.40
CA PRO A 42 1.60 7.59 8.88
C PRO A 42 2.85 6.69 8.86
N ALA A 43 2.70 5.37 8.93
CA ALA A 43 3.81 4.42 8.80
C ALA A 43 4.34 4.27 7.36
N ALA A 44 3.67 4.83 6.34
CA ALA A 44 4.12 4.80 4.95
C ALA A 44 4.92 6.05 4.55
N MET A 45 5.02 7.05 5.44
CA MET A 45 5.73 8.32 5.22
C MET A 45 6.93 8.49 6.18
N ASP A 46 7.31 7.44 6.92
CA ASP A 46 8.47 7.46 7.82
C ASP A 46 9.76 7.28 6.98
N GLU A 47 10.61 8.32 6.96
CA GLU A 47 11.97 8.34 6.39
C GLU A 47 13.00 8.08 7.49
#